data_AF-A0A946UW87-F1
#
_entry.id   AF-A0A946UW87-F1
#
_cell.length_a   1.000
_cell.length_b   1.000
_cell.length_c   1.000
_cell.angle_alpha   90.00
_cell.angle_beta   90.00
_cell.angle_gamma   90.00
#
_symmetry.space_group_name_H-M   'P 1'
#
loop_
_entity.id
_entity.type
_entity.pdbx_description
1 polymer ?
#
loop_
_entity_poly.entity_id
_entity_poly.type
_entity_poly.pdbx_seq_one_letter_code
_entity_poly.pdbx_strand_id
1 'polypeptide(L)'
;GSSIFSLNEGDLDGPLKGDFGFHIVRLDEVLEPGPLPLDQVRGELLAEFREREADDRFRDLERSVSDALFDSTTIEDIAAAVGLEVQSATGFTRNGGEPLGANQAAIDAIFEDGVLRDGRVSDIVELDANRSAVFSVAQFNEATRQPLDEVRDQIVALLTSQEADLLMVARAEQMLEAIAGGADFGQAAEAVGLSVAPPQIIGRNSQEVDQALLFDAFAAGKPTADEPIHRRVRALNGGYVVYSLDAVLPGRPEAIPVAERDQGKLMLAQQSGLGDFQAFVAALEDNADIVINNDLLAADDLFQ
;
A
#
# COMPACT_ATOMS: atom_id res chain seq x y z
N GLY A 1 -44.71 12.00 5.52
CA GLY A 1 -44.71 12.38 4.10
C GLY A 1 -46.00 13.07 3.67
N SER A 2 -47.17 12.47 3.91
CA SER A 2 -48.45 12.99 3.37
C SER A 2 -49.08 14.17 4.13
N SER A 3 -48.80 14.38 5.42
CA SER A 3 -49.47 15.43 6.20
C SER A 3 -48.98 16.85 5.87
N ILE A 4 -47.73 17.00 5.42
CA ILE A 4 -47.12 18.30 5.07
C ILE A 4 -47.87 18.97 3.91
N PHE A 5 -48.34 18.19 2.94
CA PHE A 5 -49.07 18.71 1.77
C PHE A 5 -50.53 19.10 2.06
N SER A 6 -51.00 18.91 3.30
CA SER A 6 -52.35 19.30 3.75
C SER A 6 -52.36 20.47 4.73
N LEU A 7 -51.19 21.03 5.05
CA LEU A 7 -51.06 22.17 5.97
C LEU A 7 -51.38 23.48 5.26
N ASN A 8 -52.00 24.41 5.97
CA ASN A 8 -52.07 25.81 5.57
C ASN A 8 -50.84 26.56 6.09
N GLU A 9 -50.50 27.69 5.46
CA GLU A 9 -49.43 28.55 5.93
C GLU A 9 -49.67 28.97 7.40
N GLY A 10 -48.64 28.82 8.22
CA GLY A 10 -48.67 28.99 9.67
C GLY A 10 -49.05 27.75 10.49
N ASP A 11 -49.56 26.68 9.86
CA ASP A 11 -49.97 25.46 10.56
C ASP A 11 -48.75 24.67 11.07
N LEU A 12 -48.92 24.07 12.24
CA LEU A 12 -47.93 23.27 12.93
C LEU A 12 -48.44 21.83 13.07
N ASP A 13 -47.64 20.87 12.62
CA ASP A 13 -48.02 19.45 12.57
C ASP A 13 -46.96 18.55 13.21
N GLY A 14 -47.45 17.52 13.90
CA GLY A 14 -46.64 16.55 14.60
C GLY A 14 -47.17 16.16 15.98
N PRO A 15 -46.46 15.26 16.69
CA PRO A 15 -45.16 14.69 16.32
C PRO A 15 -45.25 13.62 15.21
N LEU A 16 -44.46 13.80 14.15
CA LEU A 16 -44.33 12.88 13.02
C LEU A 16 -43.14 11.95 13.25
N LYS A 17 -43.34 10.64 13.13
CA LYS A 17 -42.26 9.67 13.22
C LYS A 17 -41.51 9.59 11.88
N GLY A 18 -40.24 9.98 11.87
CA GLY A 18 -39.29 9.77 10.78
C GLY A 18 -38.19 8.79 11.19
N ASP A 19 -37.28 8.50 10.25
CA ASP A 19 -36.19 7.53 10.46
C ASP A 19 -35.21 7.98 11.55
N PHE A 20 -35.19 9.28 11.88
CA PHE A 20 -34.31 9.89 12.89
C PHE A 20 -35.04 10.29 14.18
N GLY A 21 -36.30 9.87 14.38
CA GLY A 21 -37.07 10.15 15.60
C GLY A 21 -38.38 10.88 15.34
N PHE A 22 -38.83 11.68 16.31
CA PHE A 22 -40.08 12.43 16.20
C PHE A 22 -39.80 13.89 15.86
N HIS A 23 -40.48 14.40 14.84
CA HIS A 23 -40.33 15.76 14.32
C HIS A 23 -41.65 16.53 14.42
N ILE A 24 -41.56 17.84 14.65
CA ILE A 24 -42.68 18.78 14.55
C ILE A 24 -42.31 19.75 13.44
N VAL A 25 -43.22 19.95 12.50
CA VAL A 25 -43.01 20.79 11.32
C VAL A 25 -44.01 21.95 11.33
N ARG A 26 -43.57 23.14 10.91
CA ARG A 26 -44.43 24.30 10.68
C ARG A 26 -44.29 24.71 9.22
N LEU A 27 -45.41 24.97 8.55
CA LEU A 27 -45.38 25.48 7.18
C LEU A 27 -45.27 27.01 7.23
N ASP A 28 -44.10 27.57 6.95
CA ASP A 28 -43.87 29.02 7.05
C ASP A 28 -44.43 29.80 5.84
N GLU A 29 -44.35 29.25 4.62
CA GLU A 29 -44.86 29.88 3.38
C GLU A 29 -45.14 28.80 2.32
N VAL A 30 -46.17 28.99 1.49
CA VAL A 30 -46.39 28.18 0.28
C VAL A 30 -45.99 29.01 -0.94
N LEU A 31 -44.85 28.67 -1.55
CA LEU A 31 -44.42 29.28 -2.79
C LEU A 31 -45.31 28.79 -3.95
N GLU A 32 -45.78 29.71 -4.80
CA GLU A 32 -46.54 29.33 -5.99
C GLU A 32 -45.68 28.42 -6.91
N PRO A 33 -46.28 27.38 -7.52
CA PRO A 33 -45.58 26.55 -8.49
C PRO A 33 -45.18 27.40 -9.70
N GLY A 34 -43.90 27.74 -9.79
CA GLY A 34 -43.33 28.59 -10.81
C GLY A 34 -41.80 28.48 -10.83
N PRO A 35 -41.13 29.06 -11.85
CA PRO A 35 -39.67 29.09 -11.87
C PRO A 35 -39.16 29.82 -10.62
N LEU A 36 -38.12 29.26 -9.98
CA LEU A 36 -37.46 29.92 -8.85
C LEU A 36 -37.04 31.35 -9.24
N PRO A 37 -37.15 32.33 -8.33
CA PRO A 37 -36.73 33.70 -8.62
C PRO A 37 -35.27 33.74 -9.11
N LEU A 38 -34.97 34.58 -10.11
CA LEU A 38 -33.61 34.69 -10.67
C LEU A 38 -32.56 34.87 -9.58
N ASP A 39 -32.83 35.67 -8.55
CA ASP A 39 -31.89 35.90 -7.45
C ASP A 39 -31.57 34.65 -6.62
N GLN A 40 -32.48 33.66 -6.56
CA GLN A 40 -32.24 32.39 -5.89
C GLN A 40 -31.37 31.43 -6.71
N VAL A 41 -31.46 31.51 -8.05
CA VAL A 41 -30.72 30.61 -8.98
C VAL A 41 -29.58 31.29 -9.72
N ARG A 42 -29.34 32.59 -9.51
CA ARG A 42 -28.37 33.39 -10.27
C ARG A 42 -26.95 32.83 -10.17
N GLY A 43 -26.56 32.38 -8.97
CA GLY A 43 -25.23 31.83 -8.73
C GLY A 43 -25.00 30.54 -9.51
N GLU A 44 -25.99 29.66 -9.51
CA GLU A 44 -25.99 28.39 -10.26
C GLU A 44 -25.95 28.64 -11.77
N LEU A 45 -26.84 29.51 -12.28
CA LEU A 45 -26.89 29.85 -13.70
C LEU A 45 -25.59 30.52 -14.20
N LEU A 46 -24.96 31.35 -13.36
CA LEU A 46 -23.67 31.96 -13.70
C LEU A 46 -22.53 30.93 -13.70
N ALA A 47 -22.55 29.95 -12.80
CA ALA A 47 -21.57 28.87 -12.79
C ALA A 47 -21.72 28.00 -14.04
N GLU A 48 -22.95 27.57 -14.35
CA GLU A 48 -23.25 26.74 -15.53
C GLU A 48 -22.91 27.48 -16.84
N PHE A 49 -23.23 28.77 -16.94
CA PHE A 49 -22.90 29.56 -18.13
C PHE A 49 -21.39 29.71 -18.31
N ARG A 50 -20.63 29.90 -17.23
CA ARG A 50 -19.16 30.00 -17.28
C ARG A 50 -18.51 28.68 -17.68
N GLU A 51 -19.01 27.57 -17.16
CA GLU A 51 -18.54 26.23 -17.53
C GLU A 51 -18.79 25.97 -19.02
N ARG A 52 -20.00 26.25 -19.50
CA ARG A 52 -20.35 26.10 -20.92
C ARG A 52 -19.49 26.97 -21.83
N GLU A 53 -19.25 28.23 -21.45
CA GLU A 53 -18.39 29.14 -22.21
C GLU A 53 -16.92 28.70 -22.19
N ALA A 54 -16.45 28.12 -21.07
CA ALA A 54 -15.10 27.56 -20.97
C ALA A 54 -14.93 26.34 -21.88
N ASP A 55 -15.90 25.41 -21.88
CA ASP A 55 -15.92 24.23 -22.74
C ASP A 55 -15.92 24.59 -24.23
N ASP A 56 -16.76 25.53 -24.63
CA ASP A 56 -16.84 25.97 -26.03
C ASP A 56 -15.51 26.57 -26.49
N ARG A 57 -14.90 27.43 -25.66
CA ARG A 57 -13.58 28.00 -25.93
C ARG A 57 -12.47 26.95 -25.95
N PHE A 58 -12.52 25.97 -25.05
CA PHE A 58 -11.57 24.88 -25.00
C PHE A 58 -11.62 24.04 -26.28
N ARG A 59 -12.82 23.65 -26.73
CA ARG A 59 -13.01 22.91 -27.99
C ARG A 59 -12.61 23.73 -29.23
N ASP A 60 -12.84 25.04 -29.21
CA ASP A 60 -12.37 25.93 -30.28
C ASP A 60 -10.84 25.99 -30.33
N LEU A 61 -10.18 26.03 -29.17
CA LEU A 61 -8.72 26.00 -29.07
C LEU A 61 -8.16 24.65 -29.51
N GLU A 62 -8.73 23.52 -29.09
CA GLU A 62 -8.32 22.18 -29.54
C GLU A 62 -8.43 22.03 -31.06
N ARG A 63 -9.53 22.51 -31.66
CA ARG A 63 -9.66 22.53 -33.12
C ARG A 63 -8.58 23.37 -33.79
N SER A 64 -8.27 24.54 -33.24
CA SER A 64 -7.19 25.39 -33.74
C SER A 64 -5.81 24.72 -33.63
N VAL A 65 -5.56 23.99 -32.54
CA VAL A 65 -4.33 23.20 -32.35
C VAL A 65 -4.27 22.06 -33.36
N SER A 66 -5.38 21.37 -33.61
CA SER A 66 -5.47 20.29 -34.60
C SER A 66 -5.17 20.79 -36.02
N ASP A 67 -5.70 21.96 -36.39
CA ASP A 67 -5.41 22.58 -37.69
C ASP A 67 -3.92 22.97 -37.79
N ALA A 68 -3.36 23.56 -36.72
CA ALA A 68 -1.95 23.93 -36.67
C ALA A 68 -0.99 22.72 -36.72
N LEU A 69 -1.35 21.60 -36.10
CA LEU A 69 -0.63 20.33 -36.19
C LEU A 69 -0.59 19.78 -37.61
N PHE A 70 -1.63 20.03 -38.40
CA PHE A 70 -1.67 19.63 -39.81
C PHE A 70 -0.77 20.53 -40.68
N ASP A 71 -0.71 21.82 -40.36
CA ASP A 71 0.02 22.82 -41.14
C ASP A 71 1.52 22.92 -40.80
N SER A 72 1.92 22.48 -39.60
CA SER A 72 3.29 22.62 -39.10
C SER A 72 3.88 21.32 -38.55
N THR A 73 5.22 21.31 -38.43
CA THR A 73 6.00 20.17 -37.92
C THR A 73 6.77 20.49 -36.64
N THR A 74 6.77 21.75 -36.17
CA THR A 74 7.47 22.17 -34.95
C THR A 74 6.49 22.65 -33.88
N ILE A 75 6.80 22.39 -32.61
CA ILE A 75 5.94 22.78 -31.50
C ILE A 75 5.90 24.31 -31.34
N GLU A 76 6.98 25.00 -31.71
CA GLU A 76 7.10 26.45 -31.66
C GLU A 76 6.16 27.13 -32.66
N ASP A 77 6.09 26.63 -33.89
CA ASP A 77 5.20 27.17 -34.93
C ASP A 77 3.73 26.91 -34.57
N ILE A 78 3.41 25.72 -34.04
CA ILE A 78 2.06 25.38 -33.56
C ILE A 78 1.65 26.34 -32.45
N ALA A 79 2.50 26.51 -31.43
CA ALA A 79 2.22 27.39 -30.30
C ALA A 79 2.03 28.85 -30.77
N ALA A 80 2.86 29.33 -31.71
CA ALA A 80 2.71 30.66 -32.29
C ALA A 80 1.39 30.84 -33.07
N ALA A 81 0.95 29.81 -33.80
CA ALA A 81 -0.30 29.85 -34.58
C ALA A 81 -1.56 29.98 -33.69
N VAL A 82 -1.55 29.34 -32.52
CA VAL A 82 -2.67 29.38 -31.57
C VAL A 82 -2.48 30.39 -30.42
N GLY A 83 -1.37 31.13 -30.40
CA GLY A 83 -1.06 32.14 -29.39
C GLY A 83 -0.74 31.57 -28.00
N LEU A 84 -0.19 30.35 -27.93
CA LEU A 84 0.27 29.70 -26.71
C LEU A 84 1.79 29.79 -26.55
N GLU A 85 2.28 29.51 -25.35
CA GLU A 85 3.71 29.43 -25.04
C GLU A 85 4.16 27.97 -24.88
N VAL A 86 5.31 27.63 -25.44
CA VAL A 86 5.94 26.31 -25.26
C VAL A 86 6.52 26.22 -23.84
N GLN A 87 6.16 25.16 -23.12
CA GLN A 87 6.70 24.84 -21.80
C GLN A 87 7.72 23.70 -21.90
N SER A 88 8.74 23.69 -21.03
CA SER A 88 9.78 22.65 -21.02
C SER A 88 9.81 21.88 -19.70
N ALA A 89 9.94 20.56 -19.79
CA ALA A 89 10.13 19.66 -18.66
C ALA A 89 11.44 18.88 -18.83
N THR A 90 12.11 18.54 -17.72
CA THR A 90 13.38 17.79 -17.72
C THR A 90 13.27 16.62 -16.76
N GLY A 91 13.97 15.52 -17.07
CA GLY A 91 13.96 14.32 -16.21
C GLY A 91 12.65 13.52 -16.25
N PHE A 92 11.80 13.74 -17.26
CA PHE A 92 10.60 12.92 -17.47
C PHE A 92 11.00 11.49 -17.86
N THR A 93 10.47 10.50 -17.17
CA THR A 93 10.81 9.08 -17.35
C THR A 93 9.58 8.25 -17.74
N ARG A 94 9.77 6.97 -18.07
CA ARG A 94 8.65 6.03 -18.29
C ARG A 94 7.81 5.77 -17.03
N ASN A 95 8.25 6.26 -15.87
CA ASN A 95 7.47 6.24 -14.63
C ASN A 95 6.78 7.60 -14.36
N GLY A 96 6.87 8.56 -15.29
CA GLY A 96 6.38 9.92 -15.14
C GLY A 96 7.45 10.93 -14.74
N GLY A 97 6.99 12.13 -14.38
CA GLY A 97 7.81 13.27 -13.97
C GLY A 97 7.01 14.57 -13.91
N GLU A 98 7.55 15.59 -13.25
CA GLU A 98 6.93 16.91 -13.19
C GLU A 98 6.91 17.60 -14.57
N PRO A 99 5.86 18.37 -14.91
CA PRO A 99 4.68 18.71 -14.09
C PRO A 99 3.50 17.72 -14.23
N LEU A 100 3.66 16.64 -14.99
CA LEU A 100 2.55 15.76 -15.38
C LEU A 100 2.36 14.57 -14.44
N GLY A 101 3.26 14.40 -13.47
CA GLY A 101 3.25 13.27 -12.54
C GLY A 101 3.31 11.94 -13.30
N ALA A 102 2.46 11.00 -12.91
CA ALA A 102 2.35 9.66 -13.51
C ALA A 102 1.20 9.55 -14.53
N ASN A 103 0.85 10.65 -15.23
CA ASN A 103 -0.21 10.62 -16.24
C ASN A 103 0.17 9.67 -17.39
N GLN A 104 -0.57 8.56 -17.53
CA GLN A 104 -0.24 7.50 -18.48
C GLN A 104 -0.36 7.96 -19.93
N ALA A 105 -1.38 8.77 -20.26
CA ALA A 105 -1.57 9.27 -21.62
C ALA A 105 -0.39 10.14 -22.08
N ALA A 106 0.12 10.99 -21.18
CA ALA A 106 1.33 11.77 -21.43
C ALA A 106 2.58 10.87 -21.59
N ILE A 107 2.75 9.86 -20.73
CA ILE A 107 3.86 8.91 -20.81
C ILE A 107 3.83 8.18 -22.17
N ASP A 108 2.67 7.68 -22.58
CA ASP A 108 2.54 6.92 -23.82
C ASP A 108 2.86 7.78 -25.05
N ALA A 109 2.34 9.02 -25.08
CA ALA A 109 2.60 9.95 -26.18
C ALA A 109 4.06 10.42 -26.25
N ILE A 110 4.68 10.79 -25.12
CA ILE A 110 6.08 11.25 -25.09
C ILE A 110 7.05 10.13 -25.50
N PHE A 111 6.75 8.88 -25.13
CA PHE A 111 7.61 7.72 -25.40
C PHE A 111 7.19 6.91 -26.62
N GLU A 112 6.23 7.40 -27.42
CA GLU A 112 5.93 6.88 -28.74
C GLU A 112 7.16 7.06 -29.65
N ASP A 113 7.54 6.05 -30.43
CA ASP A 113 8.78 6.07 -31.23
C ASP A 113 8.87 7.28 -32.16
N GLY A 114 7.76 7.71 -32.78
CA GLY A 114 7.73 8.88 -33.65
C GLY A 114 8.02 10.20 -32.93
N VAL A 115 7.55 10.34 -31.69
CA VAL A 115 7.79 11.54 -30.87
C VAL A 115 9.19 11.48 -30.27
N LEU A 116 9.56 10.32 -29.72
CA LEU A 116 10.80 10.09 -28.99
C LEU A 116 12.06 10.09 -29.87
N ARG A 117 11.99 9.43 -31.04
CA ARG A 117 13.15 9.19 -31.91
C ARG A 117 13.16 10.08 -33.14
N ASP A 118 11.99 10.29 -33.74
CA ASP A 118 11.87 11.06 -34.97
C ASP A 118 11.63 12.57 -34.71
N GLY A 119 11.50 12.96 -33.43
CA GLY A 119 11.33 14.35 -33.01
C GLY A 119 10.00 14.97 -33.46
N ARG A 120 9.00 14.14 -33.79
CA ARG A 120 7.67 14.60 -34.20
C ARG A 120 6.93 15.21 -33.02
N VAL A 121 6.01 16.12 -33.31
CA VAL A 121 5.00 16.53 -32.34
C VAL A 121 3.96 15.42 -32.22
N SER A 122 3.55 15.10 -30.99
CA SER A 122 2.50 14.11 -30.72
C SER A 122 1.14 14.57 -31.23
N ASP A 123 0.19 13.64 -31.32
CA ASP A 123 -1.22 14.00 -31.38
C ASP A 123 -1.66 14.74 -30.10
N ILE A 124 -2.86 15.33 -30.12
CA ILE A 124 -3.45 15.95 -28.93
C ILE A 124 -3.72 14.87 -27.88
N VAL A 125 -3.13 15.06 -26.70
CA VAL A 125 -3.27 14.17 -25.56
C VAL A 125 -4.17 14.82 -24.52
N GLU A 126 -5.30 14.18 -24.23
CA GLU A 126 -6.16 14.55 -23.11
C GLU A 126 -5.48 14.14 -21.79
N LEU A 127 -5.14 15.12 -20.97
CA LEU A 127 -4.50 14.90 -19.66
C LEU A 127 -5.55 14.64 -18.58
N ASP A 128 -6.64 15.39 -18.62
CA ASP A 128 -7.83 15.24 -17.81
C ASP A 128 -8.99 16.00 -18.48
N ALA A 129 -10.16 16.00 -17.83
CA ALA A 129 -11.40 16.58 -18.35
C ALA A 129 -11.29 18.01 -18.89
N ASN A 130 -10.32 18.82 -18.41
CA ASN A 130 -10.21 20.22 -18.77
C ASN A 130 -8.83 20.61 -19.31
N ARG A 131 -7.95 19.64 -19.61
CA ARG A 131 -6.58 19.89 -20.06
C ARG A 131 -6.17 18.93 -21.15
N SER A 132 -5.68 19.50 -22.25
CA SER A 132 -5.04 18.77 -23.34
C SER A 132 -3.66 19.35 -23.60
N ALA A 133 -2.74 18.52 -24.10
CA ALA A 133 -1.39 18.92 -24.43
C ALA A 133 -0.88 18.20 -25.69
N VAL A 134 0.10 18.81 -26.35
CA VAL A 134 0.91 18.20 -27.40
C VAL A 134 2.35 18.20 -26.95
N PHE A 135 3.10 17.16 -27.31
CA PHE A 135 4.46 16.96 -26.84
C PHE A 135 5.44 16.88 -27.99
N SER A 136 6.65 17.35 -27.75
CA SER A 136 7.82 17.04 -28.58
C SER A 136 9.01 16.77 -27.67
N VAL A 137 9.89 15.87 -28.08
CA VAL A 137 11.07 15.51 -27.29
C VAL A 137 12.28 16.29 -27.79
N ALA A 138 12.71 17.28 -27.01
CA ALA A 138 13.90 18.07 -27.32
C ALA A 138 15.21 17.28 -27.17
N GLN A 139 15.28 16.39 -26.16
CA GLN A 139 16.43 15.53 -25.92
C GLN A 139 16.00 14.21 -25.28
N PHE A 140 16.39 13.10 -25.89
CA PHE A 140 16.24 11.77 -25.32
C PHE A 140 17.59 11.26 -24.80
N ASN A 141 17.62 10.87 -23.52
CA ASN A 141 18.77 10.22 -22.92
C ASN A 141 18.45 8.72 -22.77
N GLU A 142 19.19 7.87 -23.49
CA GLU A 142 19.02 6.42 -23.39
C GLU A 142 19.34 5.92 -21.98
N ALA A 143 18.64 4.88 -21.53
CA ALA A 143 18.94 4.24 -20.28
C ALA A 143 20.33 3.58 -20.35
N THR A 144 21.28 4.12 -19.60
CA THR A 144 22.63 3.56 -19.49
C THR A 144 22.84 2.91 -18.13
N ARG A 145 23.73 1.92 -18.06
CA ARG A 145 24.23 1.45 -16.78
C ARG A 145 25.00 2.59 -16.12
N GLN A 146 24.71 2.85 -14.85
CA GLN A 146 25.48 3.81 -14.08
C GLN A 146 26.96 3.36 -14.05
N PRO A 147 27.92 4.27 -14.29
CA PRO A 147 29.34 3.98 -14.18
C PRO A 147 29.67 3.39 -12.80
N LEU A 148 30.60 2.43 -12.75
CA LEU A 148 31.00 1.81 -11.49
C LEU A 148 31.41 2.87 -10.46
N ASP A 149 32.09 3.93 -10.88
CA ASP A 149 32.54 5.00 -9.98
C ASP A 149 31.38 5.73 -9.27
N GLU A 150 30.20 5.83 -9.89
CA GLU A 150 29.02 6.47 -9.30
C GLU A 150 28.31 5.56 -8.27
N VAL A 151 28.36 4.24 -8.49
CA VAL A 151 27.67 3.25 -7.64
C VAL A 151 28.62 2.43 -6.77
N ARG A 152 29.93 2.74 -6.79
CA ARG A 152 30.98 1.93 -6.16
C ARG A 152 30.72 1.72 -4.68
N ASP A 153 30.42 2.79 -3.96
CA ASP A 153 30.23 2.74 -2.52
C ASP A 153 28.98 1.93 -2.14
N GLN A 154 27.92 2.01 -2.95
CA GLN A 154 26.71 1.20 -2.77
C GLN A 154 27.01 -0.30 -2.97
N ILE A 155 27.78 -0.63 -4.02
CA ILE A 155 28.19 -2.01 -4.30
C ILE A 155 29.10 -2.53 -3.18
N VAL A 156 30.08 -1.74 -2.73
CA VAL A 156 30.98 -2.12 -1.64
C VAL A 156 30.19 -2.38 -0.36
N ALA A 157 29.23 -1.51 -0.01
CA ALA A 157 28.38 -1.71 1.17
C ALA A 157 27.55 -2.99 1.06
N LEU A 158 26.95 -3.24 -0.11
CA LEU A 158 26.17 -4.45 -0.39
C LEU A 158 27.03 -5.71 -0.25
N LEU A 159 28.17 -5.76 -0.93
CA LEU A 159 29.07 -6.91 -0.91
C LEU A 159 29.65 -7.15 0.50
N THR A 160 29.97 -6.07 1.22
CA THR A 160 30.43 -6.17 2.61
C THR A 160 29.35 -6.79 3.51
N SER A 161 28.10 -6.38 3.36
CA SER A 161 26.98 -6.96 4.11
C SER A 161 26.75 -8.43 3.76
N GLN A 162 26.84 -8.79 2.49
CA GLN A 162 26.69 -10.18 2.03
C GLN A 162 27.81 -11.07 2.57
N GLU A 163 29.05 -10.62 2.49
CA GLU A 163 30.20 -11.36 3.02
C GLU A 163 30.12 -11.49 4.55
N ALA A 164 29.70 -10.43 5.26
CA ALA A 164 29.46 -10.49 6.69
C ALA A 164 28.41 -11.55 7.07
N ASP A 165 27.29 -11.62 6.34
CA ASP A 165 26.24 -12.63 6.54
C ASP A 165 26.79 -14.06 6.35
N LEU A 166 27.56 -14.30 5.28
CA LEU A 166 28.19 -15.60 5.02
C LEU A 166 29.18 -15.99 6.13
N LEU A 167 30.00 -15.04 6.60
CA LEU A 167 30.95 -15.28 7.68
C LEU A 167 30.26 -15.58 9.01
N MET A 168 29.15 -14.89 9.33
CA MET A 168 28.38 -15.16 10.55
C MET A 168 27.73 -16.55 10.51
N VAL A 169 27.20 -16.96 9.36
CA VAL A 169 26.67 -18.31 9.13
C VAL A 169 27.76 -19.36 9.35
N ALA A 170 28.91 -19.20 8.69
CA ALA A 170 30.01 -20.15 8.76
C ALA A 170 30.54 -20.29 10.20
N ARG A 171 30.66 -19.20 10.97
CA ARG A 171 31.07 -19.26 12.38
C ARG A 171 30.06 -20.00 13.25
N ALA A 172 28.77 -19.78 13.05
CA ALA A 172 27.73 -20.50 13.79
C ALA A 172 27.74 -22.00 13.47
N GLU A 173 27.97 -22.37 12.20
CA GLU A 173 28.10 -23.77 11.78
C GLU A 173 29.36 -24.41 12.36
N GLN A 174 30.51 -23.72 12.31
CA GLN A 174 31.76 -24.19 12.92
C GLN A 174 31.59 -24.47 14.42
N MET A 175 30.86 -23.60 15.14
CA MET A 175 30.55 -23.80 16.55
C MET A 175 29.66 -25.05 16.77
N LEU A 176 28.62 -25.23 15.96
CA LEU A 176 27.74 -26.41 16.05
C LEU A 176 28.47 -27.71 15.70
N GLU A 177 29.37 -27.69 14.71
CA GLU A 177 30.22 -28.84 14.35
C GLU A 177 31.19 -29.20 15.48
N ALA A 178 31.78 -28.21 16.15
CA ALA A 178 32.64 -28.44 17.30
C ALA A 178 31.86 -29.09 18.46
N ILE A 179 30.64 -28.63 18.73
CA ILE A 179 29.76 -29.22 19.75
C ILE A 179 29.40 -30.67 19.37
N ALA A 180 29.03 -30.92 18.12
CA ALA A 180 28.75 -32.27 17.63
C ALA A 180 29.99 -33.19 17.68
N GLY A 181 31.20 -32.61 17.57
CA GLY A 181 32.48 -33.29 17.75
C GLY A 181 32.88 -33.54 19.22
N GLY A 182 32.07 -33.10 20.19
CA GLY A 182 32.27 -33.34 21.61
C GLY A 182 32.93 -32.20 22.40
N ALA A 183 33.13 -31.03 21.79
CA ALA A 183 33.53 -29.83 22.54
C ALA A 183 32.39 -29.36 23.44
N ASP A 184 32.70 -28.84 24.63
CA ASP A 184 31.68 -28.17 25.44
C ASP A 184 31.28 -26.83 24.79
N PHE A 185 30.09 -26.33 25.13
CA PHE A 185 29.52 -25.12 24.51
C PHE A 185 30.41 -23.87 24.70
N GLY A 186 31.12 -23.78 25.83
CA GLY A 186 32.07 -22.70 26.11
C GLY A 186 33.30 -22.78 25.22
N GLN A 187 33.92 -23.95 25.13
CA GLN A 187 35.05 -24.21 24.24
C GLN A 187 34.71 -23.94 22.77
N ALA A 188 33.53 -24.36 22.32
CA ALA A 188 33.08 -24.13 20.95
C ALA A 188 32.87 -22.64 20.65
N ALA A 189 32.37 -21.85 21.62
CA ALA A 189 32.22 -20.40 21.48
C ALA A 189 33.60 -19.70 21.45
N GLU A 190 34.52 -20.07 22.34
CA GLU A 190 35.87 -19.50 22.40
C GLU A 190 36.65 -19.75 21.09
N ALA A 191 36.48 -20.92 20.48
CA ALA A 191 37.11 -21.27 19.20
C ALA A 191 36.73 -20.34 18.04
N VAL A 192 35.55 -19.71 18.11
CA VAL A 192 35.08 -18.72 17.13
C VAL A 192 35.15 -17.27 17.65
N GLY A 193 35.83 -17.06 18.78
CA GLY A 193 36.06 -15.74 19.37
C GLY A 193 34.83 -15.13 20.06
N LEU A 194 33.89 -15.96 20.52
CA LEU A 194 32.67 -15.55 21.21
C LEU A 194 32.70 -15.91 22.69
N SER A 195 31.92 -15.18 23.49
CA SER A 195 31.66 -15.47 24.90
C SER A 195 30.24 -15.99 25.10
N VAL A 196 30.07 -16.94 26.02
CA VAL A 196 28.76 -17.53 26.34
C VAL A 196 28.03 -16.67 27.37
N ALA A 197 26.76 -16.38 27.12
CA ALA A 197 25.87 -15.76 28.09
C ALA A 197 25.50 -16.76 29.20
N PRO A 198 25.25 -16.33 30.45
CA PRO A 198 24.86 -17.24 31.52
C PRO A 198 23.56 -17.98 31.17
N PRO A 199 23.37 -19.23 31.63
CA PRO A 199 22.12 -19.96 31.44
C PRO A 199 20.93 -19.20 32.04
N GLN A 200 19.82 -19.15 31.31
CA GLN A 200 18.61 -18.43 31.72
C GLN A 200 17.37 -19.30 31.53
N ILE A 201 16.42 -19.18 32.45
CA ILE A 201 15.08 -19.75 32.30
C ILE A 201 14.22 -18.65 31.67
N ILE A 202 13.75 -18.90 30.44
CA ILE A 202 12.92 -17.95 29.69
C ILE A 202 11.51 -18.51 29.49
N GLY A 203 10.51 -17.64 29.65
CA GLY A 203 9.12 -17.93 29.30
C GLY A 203 8.81 -17.55 27.86
N ARG A 204 7.73 -18.11 27.29
CA ARG A 204 7.30 -17.89 25.89
C ARG A 204 7.04 -16.42 25.52
N ASN A 205 6.82 -15.57 26.52
CA ASN A 205 6.54 -14.14 26.36
C ASN A 205 7.70 -13.25 26.87
N SER A 206 8.91 -13.81 27.02
CA SER A 206 10.08 -13.05 27.47
C SER A 206 10.42 -11.92 26.50
N GLN A 207 10.83 -10.78 27.04
CA GLN A 207 11.41 -9.66 26.28
C GLN A 207 12.91 -9.50 26.52
N GLU A 208 13.51 -10.40 27.32
CA GLU A 208 14.92 -10.34 27.70
C GLU A 208 15.85 -10.89 26.61
N VAL A 209 15.29 -11.62 25.66
CA VAL A 209 16.02 -12.26 24.55
C VAL A 209 15.40 -11.88 23.20
N ASP A 210 16.16 -12.06 22.13
CA ASP A 210 15.68 -11.83 20.77
C ASP A 210 14.45 -12.70 20.45
N GLN A 211 13.46 -12.11 19.76
CA GLN A 211 12.19 -12.81 19.49
C GLN A 211 12.34 -13.98 18.51
N ALA A 212 13.28 -13.91 17.56
CA ALA A 212 13.53 -15.02 16.65
C ALA A 212 14.14 -16.20 17.41
N LEU A 213 15.05 -15.93 18.35
CA LEU A 213 15.56 -16.94 19.28
C LEU A 213 14.44 -17.55 20.12
N LEU A 214 13.58 -16.71 20.71
CA LEU A 214 12.48 -17.18 21.53
C LEU A 214 11.54 -18.10 20.73
N PHE A 215 11.17 -17.70 19.51
CA PHE A 215 10.33 -18.50 18.64
C PHE A 215 10.99 -19.85 18.29
N ASP A 216 12.25 -19.83 17.85
CA ASP A 216 12.96 -21.05 17.44
C ASP A 216 13.18 -22.02 18.61
N ALA A 217 13.49 -21.51 19.81
CA ALA A 217 13.66 -22.33 21.01
C ALA A 217 12.35 -22.99 21.47
N PHE A 218 11.21 -22.28 21.38
CA PHE A 218 9.90 -22.84 21.73
C PHE A 218 9.27 -23.71 20.62
N ALA A 219 9.77 -23.61 19.39
CA ALA A 219 9.42 -24.50 18.28
C ALA A 219 10.29 -25.78 18.26
N ALA A 220 11.42 -25.78 18.95
CA ALA A 220 12.28 -26.95 19.07
C ALA A 220 11.58 -28.10 19.83
N GLY A 221 12.06 -29.32 19.58
CA GLY A 221 11.66 -30.49 20.36
C GLY A 221 12.03 -30.34 21.84
N LYS A 222 11.53 -31.25 22.69
CA LYS A 222 11.94 -31.30 24.09
C LYS A 222 13.32 -31.98 24.18
N PRO A 223 14.34 -31.34 24.79
CA PRO A 223 15.63 -31.98 25.02
C PRO A 223 15.49 -33.10 26.07
N THR A 224 16.49 -33.99 26.12
CA THR A 224 16.65 -34.91 27.25
C THR A 224 17.82 -34.47 28.12
N ALA A 225 17.92 -34.98 29.35
CA ALA A 225 18.98 -34.58 30.28
C ALA A 225 20.40 -34.83 29.75
N ASP A 226 20.56 -35.84 28.89
CA ASP A 226 21.83 -36.24 28.31
C ASP A 226 22.03 -35.72 26.87
N GLU A 227 20.99 -35.14 26.26
CA GLU A 227 20.99 -34.63 24.88
C GLU A 227 20.33 -33.24 24.81
N PRO A 228 21.07 -32.17 25.12
CA PRO A 228 20.66 -30.81 24.82
C PRO A 228 20.47 -30.59 23.31
N ILE A 229 19.58 -29.67 22.95
CA ILE A 229 19.36 -29.29 21.55
C ILE A 229 20.20 -28.04 21.25
N HIS A 230 21.14 -28.16 20.33
CA HIS A 230 21.96 -27.05 19.86
C HIS A 230 21.49 -26.57 18.50
N ARG A 231 21.15 -25.29 18.38
CA ARG A 231 20.68 -24.71 17.12
C ARG A 231 21.23 -23.30 16.95
N ARG A 232 21.11 -22.80 15.73
CA ARG A 232 21.39 -21.40 15.39
C ARG A 232 20.15 -20.74 14.83
N VAL A 233 20.04 -19.44 15.04
CA VAL A 233 18.94 -18.62 14.56
C VAL A 233 19.47 -17.25 14.12
N ARG A 234 18.87 -16.67 13.07
CA ARG A 234 19.13 -15.28 12.71
C ARG A 234 18.28 -14.38 13.60
N ALA A 235 18.94 -13.56 14.41
CA ALA A 235 18.30 -12.58 15.26
C ALA A 235 17.71 -11.43 14.44
N LEU A 236 16.75 -10.70 15.02
CA LEU A 236 16.08 -9.58 14.34
C LEU A 236 17.03 -8.41 14.04
N ASN A 237 18.12 -8.29 14.80
CA ASN A 237 19.17 -7.31 14.55
C ASN A 237 20.10 -7.67 13.37
N GLY A 238 19.84 -8.79 12.68
CA GLY A 238 20.62 -9.27 11.53
C GLY A 238 21.77 -10.22 11.88
N GLY A 239 22.17 -10.32 13.16
CA GLY A 239 23.19 -11.24 13.62
C GLY A 239 22.71 -12.69 13.74
N TYR A 240 23.64 -13.60 14.04
CA TYR A 240 23.32 -15.00 14.33
C TYR A 240 23.58 -15.32 15.80
N VAL A 241 22.65 -16.07 16.40
CA VAL A 241 22.77 -16.60 17.76
C VAL A 241 22.85 -18.12 17.68
N VAL A 242 23.84 -18.71 18.34
CA VAL A 242 23.90 -20.14 18.63
C VAL A 242 23.43 -20.33 20.07
N TYR A 243 22.51 -21.27 20.31
CA TYR A 243 21.96 -21.53 21.63
C TYR A 243 21.95 -23.02 21.97
N SER A 244 21.97 -23.31 23.27
CA SER A 244 21.71 -24.63 23.84
C SER A 244 20.37 -24.61 24.54
N LEU A 245 19.50 -25.56 24.19
CA LEU A 245 18.27 -25.83 24.92
C LEU A 245 18.48 -27.06 25.80
N ASP A 246 18.78 -26.82 27.07
CA ASP A 246 19.15 -27.87 28.02
C ASP A 246 17.92 -28.52 28.68
N ALA A 247 16.85 -27.76 28.93
CA ALA A 247 15.65 -28.26 29.57
C ALA A 247 14.40 -27.47 29.18
N VAL A 248 13.27 -28.19 29.05
CA VAL A 248 11.93 -27.59 28.97
C VAL A 248 11.20 -27.87 30.28
N LEU A 249 10.99 -26.82 31.07
CA LEU A 249 10.25 -26.91 32.31
C LEU A 249 8.74 -26.83 32.02
N PRO A 250 7.94 -27.86 32.35
CA PRO A 250 6.51 -27.78 32.17
C PRO A 250 5.93 -26.70 33.09
N GLY A 251 4.94 -25.97 32.57
CA GLY A 251 4.09 -25.15 33.41
C GLY A 251 3.41 -26.03 34.48
N ARG A 252 2.99 -25.41 35.58
CA ARG A 252 2.24 -26.05 36.67
C ARG A 252 0.81 -25.53 36.69
N PRO A 253 -0.11 -26.01 35.82
CA PRO A 253 -1.49 -25.54 35.77
C PRO A 253 -2.23 -25.69 37.11
N GLU A 254 -1.81 -26.65 37.93
CA GLU A 254 -2.32 -26.87 39.28
C GLU A 254 -1.98 -25.76 40.26
N ALA A 255 -0.94 -24.96 39.98
CA ALA A 255 -0.57 -23.79 40.76
C ALA A 255 -1.38 -22.52 40.38
N ILE A 256 -2.15 -22.57 39.29
CA ILE A 256 -2.99 -21.46 38.82
C ILE A 256 -4.35 -21.52 39.55
N PRO A 257 -4.84 -20.41 40.14
CA PRO A 257 -6.17 -20.36 40.73
C PRO A 257 -7.27 -20.88 39.79
N VAL A 258 -8.23 -21.63 40.33
CA VAL A 258 -9.24 -22.33 39.51
C VAL A 258 -9.98 -21.40 38.54
N ALA A 259 -10.39 -20.22 39.02
CA ALA A 259 -11.11 -19.24 38.19
C ALA A 259 -10.25 -18.75 37.00
N GLU A 260 -8.99 -18.42 37.24
CA GLU A 260 -8.05 -17.99 36.19
C GLU A 260 -7.74 -19.12 35.21
N ARG A 261 -7.56 -20.34 35.71
CA ARG A 261 -7.33 -21.53 34.89
C ARG A 261 -8.52 -21.81 33.99
N ASP A 262 -9.74 -21.71 34.52
CA ASP A 262 -10.96 -21.99 33.75
C ASP A 262 -11.26 -20.86 32.74
N GLN A 263 -10.96 -19.60 33.07
CA GLN A 263 -10.96 -18.51 32.10
C GLN A 263 -9.91 -18.73 30.99
N GLY A 264 -8.68 -19.11 31.35
CA GLY A 264 -7.62 -19.42 30.39
C GLY A 264 -7.98 -20.57 29.44
N LYS A 265 -8.66 -21.61 29.94
CA LYS A 265 -9.20 -22.69 29.09
C LYS A 265 -10.21 -22.16 28.07
N LEU A 266 -11.12 -21.28 28.49
CA LEU A 266 -12.11 -20.69 27.58
C LEU A 266 -11.42 -19.84 26.50
N MET A 267 -10.42 -19.04 26.87
CA MET A 267 -9.64 -18.24 25.92
C MET A 267 -8.90 -19.13 24.90
N LEU A 268 -8.23 -20.19 25.38
CA LEU A 268 -7.54 -21.15 24.50
C LEU A 268 -8.53 -21.91 23.59
N ALA A 269 -9.69 -22.29 24.11
CA ALA A 269 -10.73 -22.95 23.33
C ALA A 269 -11.30 -22.02 22.24
N GLN A 270 -11.51 -20.74 22.55
CA GLN A 270 -11.91 -19.73 21.56
C GLN A 270 -10.82 -19.52 20.51
N GLN A 271 -9.56 -19.40 20.91
CA GLN A 271 -8.44 -19.20 20.00
C GLN A 271 -8.25 -20.40 19.06
N SER A 272 -8.27 -21.63 19.60
CA SER A 272 -8.21 -22.85 18.79
C SER A 272 -9.42 -22.95 17.86
N GLY A 273 -10.62 -22.69 18.38
CA GLY A 273 -11.86 -22.76 17.60
C GLY A 273 -11.89 -21.77 16.43
N LEU A 274 -11.34 -20.56 16.60
CA LEU A 274 -11.20 -19.60 15.51
C LEU A 274 -10.23 -20.09 14.43
N GLY A 275 -9.08 -20.64 14.82
CA GLY A 275 -8.10 -21.22 13.90
C GLY A 275 -8.67 -22.42 13.13
N ASP A 276 -9.34 -23.33 13.83
CA ASP A 276 -9.99 -24.50 13.22
C ASP A 276 -11.11 -24.09 12.26
N PHE A 277 -11.90 -23.08 12.62
CA PHE A 277 -12.94 -22.54 11.75
C PHE A 277 -12.36 -21.90 10.49
N GLN A 278 -11.31 -21.08 10.61
CA GLN A 278 -10.63 -20.48 9.45
C GLN A 278 -10.02 -21.55 8.54
N ALA A 279 -9.34 -22.55 9.10
CA ALA A 279 -8.79 -23.65 8.33
C ALA A 279 -9.88 -24.48 7.63
N PHE A 280 -11.02 -24.69 8.29
CA PHE A 280 -12.17 -25.36 7.71
C PHE A 280 -12.80 -24.56 6.55
N VAL A 281 -12.99 -23.25 6.72
CA VAL A 281 -13.51 -22.37 5.65
C VAL A 281 -12.54 -22.34 4.47
N ALA A 282 -11.24 -22.14 4.70
CA ALA A 282 -10.23 -22.17 3.65
C ALA A 282 -10.23 -23.52 2.89
N ALA A 283 -10.33 -24.64 3.62
CA ALA A 283 -10.44 -25.95 2.99
C ALA A 283 -11.74 -26.12 2.18
N LEU A 284 -12.87 -25.52 2.59
CA LEU A 284 -14.10 -25.53 1.81
C LEU A 284 -13.97 -24.67 0.55
N GLU A 285 -13.33 -23.50 0.64
CA GLU A 285 -13.06 -22.62 -0.49
C GLU A 285 -12.14 -23.29 -1.52
N ASP A 286 -11.04 -23.89 -1.06
CA ASP A 286 -10.08 -24.62 -1.92
C ASP A 286 -10.72 -25.81 -2.66
N ASN A 287 -11.75 -26.44 -2.08
CA ASN A 287 -12.45 -27.59 -2.67
C ASN A 287 -13.75 -27.22 -3.39
N ALA A 288 -14.15 -25.95 -3.40
CA ALA A 288 -15.33 -25.47 -4.09
C ALA A 288 -14.98 -24.91 -5.47
N ASP A 289 -15.91 -25.04 -6.42
CA ASP A 289 -15.83 -24.33 -7.70
C ASP A 289 -16.39 -22.91 -7.50
N ILE A 290 -15.51 -21.97 -7.19
CA ILE A 290 -15.87 -20.57 -6.92
C ILE A 290 -15.57 -19.73 -8.16
N VAL A 291 -16.64 -19.25 -8.81
CA VAL A 291 -16.56 -18.27 -9.89
C VAL A 291 -16.77 -16.86 -9.32
N ILE A 292 -15.70 -16.08 -9.18
CA ILE A 292 -15.76 -14.68 -8.76
C ILE A 292 -15.90 -13.80 -9.99
N ASN A 293 -17.03 -13.09 -10.12
CA ASN A 293 -17.22 -12.11 -11.18
C ASN A 293 -16.56 -10.77 -10.78
N ASN A 294 -15.30 -10.60 -11.18
CA ASN A 294 -14.50 -9.43 -10.84
C ASN A 294 -15.04 -8.12 -11.48
N ASP A 295 -15.76 -8.21 -12.59
CA ASP A 295 -16.34 -7.05 -13.28
C ASP A 295 -17.45 -6.40 -12.45
N LEU A 296 -18.20 -7.19 -11.68
CA LEU A 296 -19.21 -6.68 -10.74
C LEU A 296 -18.56 -6.05 -9.49
N LEU A 297 -17.44 -6.58 -9.00
CA LEU A 297 -16.76 -6.06 -7.81
C LEU A 297 -16.00 -4.75 -8.07
N ALA A 298 -15.63 -4.48 -9.32
CA ALA A 298 -14.95 -3.26 -9.74
C ALA A 298 -15.92 -2.12 -10.15
N ALA A 299 -17.23 -2.39 -10.18
CA ALA A 299 -18.22 -1.35 -10.44
C ALA A 299 -18.44 -0.51 -9.16
N ASP A 300 -18.01 0.75 -9.18
CA ASP A 300 -18.14 1.72 -8.08
C ASP A 300 -19.61 2.02 -7.67
N ASP A 301 -20.59 1.47 -8.39
CA ASP A 301 -21.99 1.91 -8.38
C ASP A 301 -22.98 0.89 -7.79
N LEU A 302 -22.52 -0.18 -7.13
CA LEU A 302 -23.40 -1.23 -6.61
C LEU A 302 -24.35 -0.79 -5.46
N PHE A 303 -24.22 0.44 -4.96
CA PHE A 303 -25.03 0.96 -3.84
C PHE A 303 -25.55 2.39 -4.03
N GLN A 304 -25.60 2.93 -5.25
CA GLN A 304 -26.37 4.17 -5.53
C GLN A 304 -27.81 3.88 -5.96
#